data_AF-A0A8J2HKM4-F1
#
_entry.id   AF-A0A8J2HKM4-F1
#
_cell.length_a   1.000
_cell.length_b   1.000
_cell.length_c   1.000
_cell.angle_alpha   90.00
_cell.angle_beta   90.00
_cell.angle_gamma   90.00
#
_symmetry.space_group_name_H-M   'P 1'
#
loop_
_entity.id
_entity.type
_entity.pdbx_description
1 polymer ?
#
loop_
_entity_poly.entity_id
_entity_poly.type
_entity_poly.pdbx_seq_one_letter_code
_entity_poly.pdbx_strand_id
1 'polypeptide(L)'
;IEIASGSKIYFPISVKKQIEKTSEQEDGSCDWETIVKLALKEVYDDNISNYSAKGKDANGRPPINIKLYNAIFDWVKKKVGPNKIITSKMFNATINKYSANKRGNENQKLNCSKHSKKN
;
A
#
# COMPACT_ATOMS: atom_id res chain seq x y z
N ILE A 1 -2.10 -17.23 -5.73
CA ILE A 1 -1.64 -17.66 -4.38
C ILE A 1 -2.20 -16.70 -3.34
N GLU A 2 -2.60 -17.20 -2.17
CA GLU A 2 -3.05 -16.31 -1.09
C GLU A 2 -1.93 -15.37 -0.65
N ILE A 3 -2.23 -14.08 -0.47
CA ILE A 3 -1.25 -13.12 0.05
C ILE A 3 -0.93 -13.43 1.52
N ALA A 4 -1.95 -13.78 2.31
CA ALA A 4 -1.82 -14.32 3.65
C ALA A 4 -2.74 -15.54 3.82
N SER A 5 -2.23 -16.60 4.45
CA SER A 5 -2.98 -17.83 4.70
C SER A 5 -4.31 -17.55 5.41
N GLY A 6 -5.42 -18.02 4.84
CA GLY A 6 -6.77 -17.87 5.39
C GLY A 6 -7.46 -16.55 5.03
N SER A 7 -6.78 -15.64 4.32
CA SER A 7 -7.36 -14.35 3.93
C SER A 7 -8.36 -14.42 2.77
N LYS A 8 -8.28 -15.48 1.94
CA LYS A 8 -9.00 -15.60 0.66
C LYS A 8 -8.77 -14.42 -0.29
N ILE A 9 -7.65 -13.69 -0.12
CA ILE A 9 -7.19 -12.66 -1.05
C ILE A 9 -6.02 -13.23 -1.83
N TYR A 10 -6.12 -13.20 -3.16
CA TYR A 10 -5.19 -13.88 -4.05
C TYR A 10 -4.47 -12.88 -4.94
N PHE A 11 -3.14 -13.01 -5.01
CA PHE A 11 -2.33 -12.41 -6.07
C PHE A 11 -1.80 -13.49 -7.01
N PRO A 12 -1.47 -13.14 -8.27
CA PRO A 12 -0.62 -13.98 -9.10
C PRO A 12 0.68 -14.33 -8.37
N ILE A 13 1.19 -15.55 -8.58
CA ILE A 13 2.44 -16.00 -7.92
C ILE A 13 3.61 -15.08 -8.30
N SER A 14 3.68 -14.68 -9.56
CA SER A 14 4.67 -13.74 -10.08
C SER A 14 4.65 -12.42 -9.32
N VAL A 15 3.47 -11.82 -9.16
CA VAL A 15 3.29 -10.56 -8.43
C VAL A 15 3.73 -10.70 -6.98
N LYS A 16 3.27 -11.74 -6.28
CA LYS A 16 3.67 -11.96 -4.88
C LYS A 16 5.19 -12.09 -4.75
N LYS A 17 5.83 -12.91 -5.58
CA LYS A 17 7.29 -13.09 -5.58
C LYS A 17 8.03 -11.81 -5.90
N GLN A 18 7.55 -11.03 -6.86
CA GLN A 18 8.15 -9.74 -7.22
C GLN A 18 8.10 -8.75 -6.05
N ILE A 19 6.95 -8.66 -5.37
CA ILE A 19 6.80 -7.81 -4.19
C ILE A 19 7.78 -8.23 -3.09
N GLU A 20 7.86 -9.52 -2.79
CA GLU A 20 8.78 -10.03 -1.77
C GLU A 20 10.23 -9.73 -2.12
N LYS A 21 10.65 -10.00 -3.36
CA LYS A 21 11.99 -9.70 -3.85
C LYS A 21 12.32 -8.20 -3.79
N THR A 22 11.34 -7.35 -4.09
CA THR A 22 11.54 -5.89 -4.08
C THR A 22 11.58 -5.34 -2.65
N SER A 23 10.96 -6.03 -1.69
CA SER A 23 10.96 -5.66 -0.28
C SER A 23 12.18 -6.18 0.50
N GLU A 24 13.04 -6.98 -0.13
CA GLU A 24 14.24 -7.53 0.50
C GLU A 24 15.39 -6.51 0.39
N GLN A 25 16.00 -6.19 1.53
CA GLN A 25 17.16 -5.32 1.61
C GLN A 25 18.46 -6.13 1.53
N GLU A 26 19.59 -5.45 1.27
CA GLU A 26 20.91 -6.11 1.12
C GLU A 26 21.35 -6.89 2.37
N ASP A 27 20.89 -6.47 3.55
CA ASP A 27 21.15 -7.12 4.84
C ASP A 27 20.20 -8.31 5.13
N GLY A 28 19.34 -8.68 4.16
CA GLY A 28 18.31 -9.70 4.31
C GLY A 28 17.11 -9.25 5.14
N SER A 29 17.06 -7.98 5.58
CA SER A 29 15.91 -7.43 6.28
C SER A 29 14.77 -7.10 5.31
N CYS A 30 13.55 -7.00 5.85
CA CYS A 30 12.36 -6.71 5.06
C CYS A 30 11.93 -5.24 5.21
N ASP A 31 11.90 -4.53 4.08
CA ASP A 31 11.17 -3.28 3.93
C ASP A 31 9.67 -3.57 3.77
N TRP A 32 9.03 -3.76 4.91
CA TRP A 32 7.60 -4.04 4.96
C TRP A 32 6.74 -2.91 4.38
N GLU A 33 7.21 -1.65 4.37
CA GLU A 33 6.44 -0.57 3.76
C GLU A 33 6.32 -0.78 2.25
N THR A 34 7.35 -1.32 1.61
CA THR A 34 7.33 -1.67 0.18
C THR A 34 6.31 -2.77 -0.11
N ILE A 35 6.17 -3.78 0.76
CA ILE A 35 5.09 -4.77 0.64
C ILE A 35 3.72 -4.09 0.65
N VAL A 36 3.48 -3.18 1.60
CA VAL A 36 2.21 -2.45 1.71
C VAL A 36 1.93 -1.63 0.45
N LYS A 37 2.91 -0.83 0.01
CA LYS A 37 2.77 0.07 -1.14
C LYS A 37 2.47 -0.71 -2.42
N LEU A 38 3.23 -1.77 -2.70
CA LEU A 38 3.06 -2.57 -3.91
C LEU A 38 1.77 -3.40 -3.88
N ALA A 39 1.39 -3.95 -2.72
CA ALA A 39 0.12 -4.67 -2.59
C ALA A 39 -1.09 -3.77 -2.78
N LEU A 40 -1.04 -2.53 -2.27
CA LEU A 40 -2.10 -1.54 -2.52
C LEU A 40 -2.12 -1.09 -3.99
N LYS A 41 -0.95 -0.93 -4.61
CA LYS A 41 -0.84 -0.62 -6.04
C LYS A 41 -1.46 -1.72 -6.90
N GLU A 42 -1.23 -2.99 -6.58
CA GLU A 42 -1.82 -4.11 -7.34
C GLU A 42 -3.36 -4.08 -7.33
N VAL A 43 -3.98 -3.69 -6.21
CA VAL A 43 -5.44 -3.75 -6.06
C VAL A 43 -6.14 -2.46 -6.48
N TYR A 44 -5.59 -1.30 -6.10
CA TYR A 44 -6.22 0.00 -6.32
C TYR A 44 -5.54 0.82 -7.40
N ASP A 45 -4.32 0.45 -7.79
CA ASP A 45 -3.45 1.24 -8.66
C ASP A 45 -3.36 2.70 -8.22
N ASP A 46 -3.76 3.64 -9.09
CA ASP A 46 -3.79 5.07 -8.78
C ASP A 46 -5.03 5.47 -7.95
N ASN A 47 -6.11 4.68 -7.96
CA ASN A 47 -7.34 4.98 -7.21
C ASN A 47 -7.13 4.99 -5.69
N ILE A 48 -6.00 4.47 -5.19
CA ILE A 48 -5.66 4.50 -3.76
C ILE A 48 -5.68 5.92 -3.17
N SER A 49 -5.51 6.96 -4.00
CA SER A 49 -5.62 8.38 -3.61
C SER A 49 -6.99 8.72 -2.98
N ASN A 50 -8.04 8.01 -3.40
CA ASN A 50 -9.42 8.17 -2.95
C ASN A 50 -9.77 7.41 -1.67
N TYR A 51 -8.87 6.57 -1.16
CA TYR A 51 -9.10 5.75 0.03
C TYR A 51 -8.23 6.19 1.20
N SER A 52 -8.58 5.72 2.39
CA SER A 52 -7.78 5.87 3.60
C SER A 52 -7.66 4.54 4.35
N ALA A 53 -6.76 4.45 5.33
CA ALA A 53 -6.59 3.23 6.10
C ALA A 53 -7.86 2.83 6.88
N LYS A 54 -8.63 3.81 7.39
CA LYS A 54 -9.73 3.59 8.34
C LYS A 54 -11.03 4.35 8.04
N GLY A 55 -11.08 5.16 7.00
CA GLY A 55 -12.31 5.87 6.64
C GLY A 55 -12.55 7.20 7.37
N LYS A 56 -11.72 7.52 8.37
CA LYS A 56 -11.96 8.62 9.33
C LYS A 56 -11.00 9.79 9.18
N ASP A 57 -10.63 10.13 7.95
CA ASP A 57 -9.83 11.33 7.73
C ASP A 57 -10.70 12.58 7.51
N ALA A 58 -10.08 13.75 7.66
CA ALA A 58 -10.72 15.05 7.47
C ALA A 58 -11.32 15.24 6.06
N ASN A 59 -10.98 14.36 5.11
CA ASN A 59 -11.45 14.43 3.72
C ASN A 59 -12.62 13.48 3.44
N GLY A 60 -13.11 12.73 4.44
CA GLY A 60 -14.25 11.82 4.29
C GLY A 60 -13.99 10.62 3.37
N ARG A 61 -12.73 10.22 3.18
CA ARG A 61 -12.39 9.14 2.24
C ARG A 61 -12.76 7.77 2.81
N PRO A 62 -13.36 6.86 2.02
CA PRO A 62 -13.70 5.51 2.48
C PRO A 62 -12.47 4.72 2.95
N PRO A 63 -12.63 3.77 3.89
CA PRO A 63 -11.56 2.86 4.26
C PRO A 63 -11.21 1.93 3.09
N ILE A 64 -9.97 1.47 3.04
CA ILE A 64 -9.61 0.31 2.19
C ILE A 64 -10.37 -0.93 2.66
N ASN A 65 -10.54 -1.89 1.75
CA ASN A 65 -11.16 -3.18 2.05
C ASN A 65 -10.53 -3.84 3.29
N ILE A 66 -11.35 -4.17 4.29
CA ILE A 66 -10.88 -4.70 5.58
C ILE A 66 -10.23 -6.08 5.46
N LYS A 67 -10.68 -6.93 4.53
CA LYS A 67 -10.06 -8.25 4.29
C LYS A 67 -8.66 -8.06 3.72
N LEU A 68 -8.51 -7.16 2.75
CA LEU A 68 -7.20 -6.80 2.20
C LEU A 68 -6.29 -6.17 3.26
N TYR A 69 -6.81 -5.24 4.07
CA TYR A 69 -6.07 -4.62 5.18
C TYR A 69 -5.45 -5.69 6.09
N ASN A 70 -6.29 -6.61 6.59
CA ASN A 70 -5.85 -7.67 7.50
C ASN A 70 -4.85 -8.61 6.81
N ALA A 71 -5.11 -8.97 5.56
CA ALA A 71 -4.26 -9.86 4.79
C ALA A 71 -2.86 -9.28 4.56
N ILE A 72 -2.75 -8.00 4.19
CA ILE A 72 -1.46 -7.32 4.03
C ILE A 72 -0.77 -7.20 5.39
N PHE A 73 -1.50 -6.85 6.45
CA PHE A 73 -0.92 -6.70 7.78
C PHE A 73 -0.33 -8.01 8.31
N ASP A 74 -1.04 -9.12 8.13
CA ASP A 74 -0.57 -10.46 8.50
C ASP A 74 0.62 -10.91 7.65
N TRP A 75 0.61 -10.60 6.35
CA TRP A 75 1.73 -10.89 5.46
C TRP A 75 2.99 -10.15 5.90
N VAL A 76 2.85 -8.85 6.19
CA VAL A 76 3.93 -8.00 6.70
C VAL A 76 4.48 -8.54 8.01
N LYS A 77 3.63 -8.87 9.00
CA LYS A 77 4.07 -9.45 10.27
C LYS A 77 4.85 -10.74 10.10
N LYS A 78 4.41 -11.62 9.20
CA LYS A 78 5.12 -12.88 8.90
C LYS A 78 6.49 -12.62 8.28
N LYS A 79 6.61 -11.61 7.42
CA LYS A 79 7.87 -11.30 6.72
C LYS A 79 8.90 -10.60 7.59
N VAL A 80 8.50 -9.69 8.49
CA VAL A 80 9.45 -9.02 9.38
C VAL A 80 9.89 -9.87 10.56
N GLY A 81 9.16 -10.95 10.86
CA GLY A 81 9.46 -11.84 11.98
C GLY A 81 9.10 -11.25 13.35
N PRO A 82 9.31 -12.03 14.43
CA PRO A 82 8.87 -11.68 15.79
C PRO A 82 9.65 -10.50 16.40
N ASN A 83 10.83 -10.18 15.87
CA ASN A 83 11.74 -9.19 16.44
C ASN A 83 11.34 -7.74 16.11
N LYS A 84 10.47 -7.53 15.12
CA LYS A 84 10.04 -6.20 14.68
C LYS A 84 8.55 -6.00 14.93
N ILE A 85 8.23 -5.13 15.88
CA ILE A 85 6.84 -4.82 16.24
C ILE A 85 6.27 -3.80 15.26
N ILE A 86 5.33 -4.26 14.43
CA ILE A 86 4.56 -3.38 13.54
C ILE A 86 3.21 -3.10 14.18
N THR A 87 3.05 -1.89 14.69
CA THR A 87 1.79 -1.44 15.28
C THR A 87 0.78 -1.08 14.20
N SER A 88 -0.51 -1.22 14.49
CA SER A 88 -1.57 -0.76 13.59
C SER A 88 -1.44 0.74 13.29
N LYS A 89 -0.90 1.55 14.21
CA LYS A 89 -0.67 2.98 14.00
C LYS A 89 0.35 3.23 12.88
N MET A 90 1.49 2.53 12.92
CA MET A 90 2.52 2.62 11.88
C MET A 90 2.01 2.13 10.52
N PHE A 91 1.26 1.03 10.54
CA PHE A 91 0.66 0.48 9.33
C PHE A 91 -0.36 1.47 8.70
N ASN A 92 -1.25 2.03 9.51
CA ASN A 92 -2.21 3.05 9.05
C ASN A 92 -1.51 4.29 8.49
N ALA A 93 -0.45 4.76 9.16
CA ALA A 93 0.33 5.91 8.71
C ALA A 93 0.95 5.65 7.33
N THR A 94 1.44 4.43 7.09
CA THR A 94 2.03 4.03 5.80
C THR A 94 1.00 4.04 4.68
N ILE A 95 -0.18 3.46 4.90
CA ILE A 95 -1.29 3.47 3.93
C ILE A 95 -1.69 4.92 3.61
N ASN A 96 -1.92 5.73 4.64
CA ASN A 96 -2.37 7.11 4.47
C ASN A 96 -1.32 7.97 3.76
N LYS A 97 -0.03 7.80 4.09
CA LYS A 97 1.08 8.49 3.42
C LYS A 97 1.16 8.10 1.95
N TYR A 98 1.03 6.82 1.62
CA TYR A 98 1.03 6.35 0.24
C TYR A 98 -0.13 6.94 -0.57
N SER A 99 -1.34 6.89 -0.01
CA SER A 99 -2.53 7.47 -0.60
C SER A 99 -2.41 9.00 -0.82
N ALA A 100 -1.89 9.73 0.17
CA ALA A 100 -1.68 11.17 0.07
C ALA A 100 -0.64 11.54 -1.00
N ASN A 101 0.47 10.79 -1.09
CA ASN A 101 1.50 11.00 -2.10
C ASN A 101 0.96 10.79 -3.53
N LYS A 102 0.13 9.77 -3.73
CA LYS A 102 -0.53 9.52 -5.02
C LYS A 102 -1.42 10.68 -5.42
N ARG A 103 -2.25 11.18 -4.50
CA ARG A 103 -3.08 12.38 -4.71
C ARG A 103 -2.25 13.62 -5.06
N GLY A 104 -1.11 13.83 -4.37
CA GLY A 104 -0.18 14.93 -4.66
C GLY A 104 0.36 14.88 -6.09
N ASN A 105 0.75 13.69 -6.56
CA ASN A 105 1.25 13.48 -7.92
C ASN A 105 0.15 13.69 -8.97
N GLU A 106 -1.08 13.25 -8.72
CA GLU A 106 -2.23 13.51 -9.60
C GLU A 106 -2.52 15.00 -9.74
N ASN A 107 -2.53 15.74 -8.63
CA ASN A 107 -2.72 17.19 -8.63
C ASN A 107 -1.61 17.93 -9.40
N GLN A 108 -0.35 17.49 -9.28
CA GLN A 108 0.76 18.06 -10.05
C GLN A 108 0.63 17.78 -11.55
N LYS A 109 0.27 16.55 -11.96
CA LYS A 109 0.00 16.22 -13.37
C LYS A 109 -1.13 17.08 -13.96
N LEU A 110 -2.20 17.33 -13.20
CA LEU A 110 -3.30 18.21 -13.60
C LEU A 110 -2.88 19.68 -13.73
N ASN A 111 -1.97 20.15 -12.88
CA ASN A 111 -1.50 21.54 -12.92
C ASN A 111 -0.48 21.79 -14.05
N CYS A 112 0.43 20.84 -14.32
CA CYS A 112 1.36 20.92 -15.45
C CYS A 112 0.65 20.82 -16.82
N SER A 113 -0.38 19.98 -16.94
CA SER A 113 -1.16 19.84 -18.19
C SER A 113 -2.02 21.07 -18.51
N LYS A 114 -2.44 21.85 -17.49
CA LYS A 114 -3.14 23.13 -17.70
C LYS A 114 -2.22 24.26 -18.20
N HIS A 115 -0.94 24.23 -17.85
CA HIS A 115 0.03 25.22 -18.34
C HIS A 115 0.49 24.96 -19.78
N SER A 116 0.35 23.74 -20.29
CA SER A 116 0.77 23.38 -21.65
C SER A 116 -0.28 23.68 -22.74
N LYS A 117 -1.48 24.16 -22.39
CA LYS A 117 -2.56 24.50 -23.36
C LYS A 117 -2.71 26.00 -23.65
N LYS A 118 -1.71 26.82 -23.28
CA LYS A 118 -1.58 28.20 -23.75
C LYS A 118 -0.31 28.29 -24.60
N ASN A 119 -0.41 27.91 -25.86
CA ASN A 119 0.44 28.35 -26.96
C ASN A 119 -0.40 28.30 -28.23
#